data_AF-A0AAV9GSC6-F1
#
_entry.id   AF-A0AAV9GSC6-F1
#
_cell.length_a   1.000
_cell.length_b   1.000
_cell.length_c   1.000
_cell.angle_alpha   90.00
_cell.angle_beta   90.00
_cell.angle_gamma   90.00
#
_symmetry.space_group_name_H-M   'P 1'
#
loop_
_entity.id
_entity.type
_entity.pdbx_description
1 polymer ?
#
loop_
_entity_poly.entity_id
_entity_poly.type
_entity_poly.pdbx_seq_one_letter_code
_entity_poly.pdbx_strand_id
1 'polypeptide(L)'
;MAVRGELASLRDLRLEHSREPGDINSPLYRLLAALKPNSLRILHLKHGPIDEDAFGIILKQQGRSLRELIVFPKWNWLEAYGVHNPPPKPLVGLTPALSAQLADSCHNLEHAFFAVDRTLGDADECSVYRALSRLPRLETLHLELDVTVQRNEHFWEQGIEVYDRPRNIPQAELSRAISNAAVDASLARAIFNIISPHHQGLQRLSIGTSLKNGPYSRATVTSGFFRLLRWFAREWSCEWKCSSSGEPTVEIREGMSNLTEQSGEYWATLDVDIARGDVEGNERDEAPDLAAFVDAFADIWPRTTSRWWEEWRSLPLCPDQTQTEGN
;
A
#
# COMPACT_ATOMS: atom_id res chain seq x y z
N MET A 1 29.35 -14.19 12.89
CA MET A 1 29.94 -12.83 12.88
C MET A 1 29.24 -11.86 13.84
N ALA A 2 27.90 -11.79 13.90
CA ALA A 2 27.19 -10.82 14.75
C ALA A 2 27.45 -10.89 16.28
N VAL A 3 27.95 -12.02 16.81
CA VAL A 3 28.02 -12.27 18.27
C VAL A 3 29.26 -11.63 18.95
N ARG A 4 30.19 -11.02 18.19
CA ARG A 4 31.46 -10.48 18.74
C ARG A 4 31.54 -8.95 18.89
N GLY A 5 30.41 -8.23 18.79
CA GLY A 5 30.39 -6.77 18.98
C GLY A 5 30.97 -5.95 17.80
N GLU A 6 31.32 -6.60 16.69
CA GLU A 6 31.87 -5.98 15.47
C GLU A 6 30.87 -5.07 14.74
N LEU A 7 29.58 -5.10 15.10
CA LEU A 7 28.53 -4.27 14.52
C LEU A 7 28.28 -2.96 15.29
N ALA A 8 29.04 -2.66 16.34
CA ALA A 8 28.81 -1.50 17.20
C ALA A 8 28.96 -0.13 16.49
N SER A 9 29.64 -0.10 15.33
CA SER A 9 29.79 1.07 14.47
C SER A 9 28.82 1.10 13.29
N LEU A 10 27.94 0.09 13.16
CA LEU A 10 27.01 -0.01 12.04
C LEU A 10 26.00 1.14 12.10
N ARG A 11 25.97 1.93 11.04
CA ARG A 11 25.02 3.05 10.85
C ARG A 11 23.98 2.74 9.79
N ASP A 12 24.33 1.91 8.82
CA ASP A 12 23.48 1.64 7.67
C ASP A 12 23.30 0.13 7.58
N LEU A 13 22.06 -0.32 7.66
CA LEU A 13 21.69 -1.72 7.51
C LEU A 13 20.67 -1.83 6.39
N ARG A 14 21.05 -2.58 5.35
CA ARG A 14 20.18 -2.86 4.21
C ARG A 14 20.09 -4.35 4.04
N LEU A 15 18.91 -4.90 4.31
CA LEU A 15 18.60 -6.29 4.16
C LEU A 15 17.57 -6.43 3.05
N GLU A 16 17.97 -7.16 2.02
CA GLU A 16 17.11 -7.57 0.94
C GLU A 16 17.06 -9.09 0.98
N HIS A 17 15.89 -9.63 1.24
CA HIS A 17 15.76 -11.07 1.38
C HIS A 17 15.81 -11.74 0.00
N SER A 18 16.79 -12.63 -0.17
CA SER A 18 16.84 -13.57 -1.30
C SER A 18 15.94 -14.75 -1.01
N ARG A 19 15.20 -15.20 -2.05
CA ARG A 19 14.19 -16.29 -2.20
C ARG A 19 14.31 -17.62 -1.41
N GLU A 20 15.11 -17.72 -0.35
CA GLU A 20 15.30 -18.95 0.40
C GLU A 20 14.24 -19.09 1.51
N PRO A 21 13.46 -20.19 1.49
CA PRO A 21 12.39 -20.41 2.46
C PRO A 21 12.94 -20.64 3.87
N GLY A 22 12.46 -19.88 4.85
CA GLY A 22 12.76 -20.10 6.28
C GLY A 22 12.20 -19.02 7.20
N ASP A 23 12.10 -19.32 8.50
CA ASP A 23 11.74 -18.34 9.54
C ASP A 23 12.89 -17.31 9.70
N ILE A 24 12.82 -16.23 8.93
CA ILE A 24 13.79 -15.14 8.92
C ILE A 24 13.56 -14.17 10.09
N ASN A 25 12.35 -14.18 10.66
CA ASN A 25 12.02 -13.33 11.79
C ASN A 25 12.95 -13.63 12.96
N SER A 26 13.14 -14.90 13.33
CA SER A 26 14.02 -15.28 14.45
C SER A 26 15.48 -14.79 14.29
N PRO A 27 16.17 -14.98 13.14
CA PRO A 27 17.46 -14.35 12.87
C PRO A 27 17.43 -12.82 12.84
N LEU A 28 16.41 -12.21 12.23
CA LEU A 28 16.25 -10.75 12.15
C LEU A 28 16.10 -10.14 13.54
N TYR A 29 15.25 -10.72 14.39
CA TYR A 29 15.07 -10.32 15.78
C TYR A 29 16.39 -10.35 16.55
N ARG A 30 17.18 -11.43 16.39
CA ARG A 30 18.48 -11.55 17.05
C ARG A 30 19.47 -10.51 16.53
N LEU A 31 19.47 -10.25 15.22
CA LEU A 31 20.31 -9.22 14.63
C LEU A 31 19.94 -7.85 15.18
N LEU A 32 18.67 -7.46 15.09
CA LEU A 32 18.16 -6.18 15.58
C LEU A 32 18.46 -5.99 17.07
N ALA A 33 18.21 -7.02 17.89
CA ALA A 33 18.49 -7.00 19.32
C ALA A 33 19.99 -6.94 19.67
N ALA A 34 20.87 -7.41 18.78
CA ALA A 34 22.32 -7.34 18.95
C ALA A 34 22.92 -5.99 18.53
N LEU A 35 22.17 -5.17 17.77
CA LEU A 35 22.62 -3.84 17.39
C LEU A 35 22.65 -2.92 18.60
N LYS A 36 23.64 -2.02 18.62
CA LYS A 36 23.71 -0.98 19.64
C LYS A 36 22.47 -0.07 19.51
N PRO A 37 21.78 0.27 20.61
CA PRO A 37 20.64 1.17 20.55
C PRO A 37 21.02 2.53 19.93
N ASN A 38 20.15 3.02 19.06
CA ASN A 38 20.27 4.28 18.34
C ASN A 38 21.60 4.43 17.58
N SER A 39 22.10 3.34 17.00
CA SER A 39 23.30 3.36 16.14
C SER A 39 22.94 3.54 14.68
N LEU A 40 21.79 3.02 14.25
CA LEU A 40 21.36 3.06 12.85
C LEU A 40 20.79 4.41 12.45
N ARG A 41 21.26 4.93 11.32
CA ARG A 41 20.69 6.06 10.59
C ARG A 41 19.84 5.60 9.42
N ILE A 42 20.22 4.50 8.79
CA ILE A 42 19.54 3.95 7.62
C ILE A 42 19.17 2.51 7.91
N LEU A 43 17.90 2.17 7.77
CA LEU A 43 17.40 0.80 7.88
C LEU A 43 16.46 0.47 6.72
N HIS A 44 16.91 -0.44 5.85
CA HIS A 44 16.09 -0.96 4.77
C HIS A 44 15.83 -2.44 5.03
N LEU A 45 14.56 -2.80 5.11
CA LEU A 45 14.10 -4.18 5.22
C LEU A 45 13.16 -4.43 4.04
N LYS A 46 13.71 -4.99 2.96
CA LYS A 46 12.98 -5.28 1.72
C LYS A 46 12.76 -6.79 1.57
N HIS A 47 11.56 -7.15 1.15
CA HIS A 47 11.22 -8.50 0.66
C HIS A 47 11.27 -9.64 1.68
N GLY A 48 11.21 -9.35 2.99
CA GLY A 48 11.10 -10.37 4.04
C GLY A 48 9.81 -10.27 4.84
N PRO A 49 9.45 -11.32 5.62
CA PRO A 49 8.37 -11.22 6.59
C PRO A 49 8.81 -10.27 7.71
N ILE A 50 8.01 -9.24 7.98
CA ILE A 50 8.21 -8.33 9.11
C ILE A 50 6.82 -8.17 9.71
N ASP A 51 6.67 -8.57 10.96
CA ASP A 51 5.44 -8.41 11.73
C ASP A 51 5.50 -7.12 12.58
N GLU A 52 4.39 -6.80 13.24
CA GLU A 52 4.31 -5.61 14.10
C GLU A 52 5.30 -5.66 15.27
N ASP A 53 5.57 -6.84 15.83
CA ASP A 53 6.51 -7.05 16.93
C ASP A 53 7.95 -6.66 16.52
N ALA A 54 8.41 -7.12 15.35
CA ALA A 54 9.71 -6.76 14.80
C ALA A 54 9.80 -5.25 14.54
N PHE A 55 8.75 -4.66 13.99
CA PHE A 55 8.70 -3.22 13.77
C PHE A 55 8.73 -2.45 15.10
N GLY A 56 7.98 -2.88 16.11
CA GLY A 56 8.00 -2.27 17.44
C GLY A 56 9.39 -2.30 18.10
N ILE A 57 10.15 -3.37 17.90
CA ILE A 57 11.55 -3.46 18.37
C ILE A 57 12.43 -2.44 17.64
N ILE A 58 12.28 -2.31 16.31
CA ILE A 58 13.01 -1.32 15.51
C ILE A 58 12.76 0.10 16.03
N LEU A 59 11.50 0.47 16.22
CA LEU A 59 11.11 1.79 16.73
C LEU A 59 11.73 2.05 18.10
N LYS A 60 11.61 1.07 19.02
CA LYS A 60 12.09 1.20 20.39
C LYS A 60 13.62 1.30 20.49
N GLN A 61 14.35 0.55 19.67
CA GLN A 61 15.80 0.44 19.77
C GLN A 61 16.54 1.47 18.93
N GLN A 62 16.03 1.80 17.74
CA GLN A 62 16.74 2.57 16.73
C GLN A 62 16.04 3.89 16.35
N GLY A 63 14.77 4.08 16.75
CA GLY A 63 13.95 5.20 16.29
C GLY A 63 14.62 6.57 16.43
N ARG A 64 15.34 6.83 17.52
CA ARG A 64 15.89 8.17 17.77
C ARG A 64 17.02 8.55 16.82
N SER A 65 17.72 7.60 16.22
CA SER A 65 18.84 7.86 15.31
C SER A 65 18.47 7.70 13.84
N LEU A 66 17.35 7.03 13.53
CA LEU A 66 16.92 6.77 12.18
C LEU A 66 16.60 8.07 11.43
N ARG A 67 17.12 8.14 10.20
CA ARG A 67 16.88 9.16 9.20
C ARG A 67 16.21 8.59 7.96
N GLU A 68 16.51 7.34 7.62
CA GLU A 68 15.86 6.63 6.53
C GLU A 68 15.33 5.27 7.03
N LEU A 69 14.03 5.05 6.85
CA LEU A 69 13.35 3.80 7.20
C LEU A 69 12.52 3.31 6.02
N ILE A 70 12.98 2.22 5.41
CA ILE A 70 12.27 1.56 4.31
C ILE A 70 11.85 0.18 4.79
N VAL A 71 10.54 -0.02 4.95
CA VAL A 71 9.98 -1.30 5.38
C VAL A 71 8.96 -1.74 4.34
N PHE A 72 9.37 -2.72 3.52
CA PHE A 72 8.52 -3.31 2.48
C PHE A 72 8.38 -4.81 2.72
N PRO A 73 7.54 -5.20 3.71
CA PRO A 73 7.31 -6.59 4.02
C PRO A 73 6.62 -7.28 2.84
N LYS A 74 7.10 -8.49 2.53
CA LYS A 74 6.50 -9.35 1.53
C LYS A 74 6.71 -10.79 1.94
N TRP A 75 5.65 -11.58 1.91
CA TRP A 75 5.79 -13.03 1.91
C TRP A 75 5.97 -13.50 0.48
N ASN A 76 6.84 -14.49 0.28
CA ASN A 76 6.81 -15.25 -0.95
C ASN A 76 5.53 -16.09 -0.94
N TRP A 77 4.70 -15.95 -1.98
CA TRP A 77 3.44 -16.70 -2.11
C TRP A 77 3.67 -18.20 -1.91
N LEU A 78 4.75 -18.76 -2.48
CA LEU A 78 5.05 -20.19 -2.36
C LEU A 78 5.33 -20.63 -0.91
N GLU A 79 5.84 -19.74 -0.06
CA GLU A 79 6.11 -20.03 1.35
C GLU A 79 4.85 -19.94 2.22
N ALA A 80 3.92 -19.04 1.88
CA ALA A 80 2.66 -18.86 2.60
C ALA A 80 1.73 -20.09 2.49
N TYR A 81 1.77 -20.83 1.37
CA TYR A 81 0.90 -22.00 1.15
C TYR A 81 1.63 -23.34 1.25
N GLY A 82 2.95 -23.37 1.18
CA GLY A 82 3.68 -24.58 0.84
C GLY A 82 3.99 -25.56 1.98
N VAL A 83 4.30 -25.11 3.21
CA VAL A 83 5.02 -26.00 4.15
C VAL A 83 4.72 -25.80 5.65
N HIS A 84 4.10 -24.72 6.12
CA HIS A 84 4.01 -24.45 7.56
C HIS A 84 2.59 -24.15 8.06
N ASN A 85 2.15 -25.02 8.97
CA ASN A 85 1.05 -24.84 9.91
C ASN A 85 1.75 -24.51 11.25
N PRO A 86 1.60 -23.33 11.88
CA PRO A 86 0.47 -22.37 11.88
C PRO A 86 0.54 -21.26 10.81
N PRO A 87 -0.56 -20.49 10.61
CA PRO A 87 -0.56 -19.34 9.71
C PRO A 87 0.56 -18.36 10.07
N PRO A 88 1.25 -17.80 9.06
CA PRO A 88 2.27 -16.77 9.29
C PRO A 88 1.66 -15.60 10.07
N LYS A 89 2.44 -14.91 10.89
CA LYS A 89 1.98 -13.65 11.49
C LYS A 89 1.66 -12.61 10.39
N PRO A 90 0.67 -11.72 10.61
CA PRO A 90 0.37 -10.63 9.70
C PRO A 90 1.62 -9.82 9.35
N LEU A 91 1.72 -9.39 8.09
CA LEU A 91 2.74 -8.42 7.70
C LEU A 91 2.44 -7.06 8.32
N VAL A 92 3.49 -6.36 8.71
CA VAL A 92 3.37 -5.01 9.23
C VAL A 92 2.80 -4.07 8.16
N GLY A 93 1.69 -3.43 8.53
CA GLY A 93 1.16 -2.23 7.90
C GLY A 93 1.06 -1.15 8.97
N LEU A 94 1.06 0.13 8.58
CA LEU A 94 0.85 1.20 9.54
C LEU A 94 -0.62 1.21 10.00
N THR A 95 -0.81 0.85 11.26
CA THR A 95 -2.07 1.04 12.00
C THR A 95 -2.04 2.38 12.75
N PRO A 96 -3.17 2.87 13.28
CA PRO A 96 -3.19 4.08 14.12
C PRO A 96 -2.23 3.99 15.32
N ALA A 97 -2.18 2.84 16.00
CA ALA A 97 -1.29 2.63 17.14
C ALA A 97 0.19 2.65 16.73
N LEU A 98 0.52 1.95 15.63
CA LEU A 98 1.91 1.85 15.17
C LEU A 98 2.44 3.17 14.61
N SER A 99 1.60 3.91 13.90
CA SER A 99 1.94 5.24 13.38
C SER A 99 2.12 6.27 14.49
N ALA A 100 1.31 6.20 15.56
CA ALA A 100 1.54 7.02 16.75
C ALA A 100 2.89 6.69 17.43
N GLN A 101 3.20 5.40 17.60
CA GLN A 101 4.49 4.97 18.15
C GLN A 101 5.67 5.41 17.28
N LEU A 102 5.52 5.33 15.95
CA LEU A 102 6.51 5.82 14.98
C LEU A 102 6.76 7.32 15.18
N ALA A 103 5.70 8.11 15.26
CA ALA A 103 5.78 9.55 15.48
C ALA A 103 6.51 9.90 16.79
N ASP A 104 6.25 9.14 17.86
CA ASP A 104 6.87 9.36 19.18
C ASP A 104 8.33 8.88 19.28
N SER A 105 8.76 7.99 18.37
CA SER A 105 10.08 7.36 18.43
C SER A 105 11.07 7.92 17.42
N CYS A 106 10.60 8.33 16.24
CA CYS A 106 11.41 8.60 15.05
C CYS A 106 11.50 10.09 14.68
N HIS A 107 11.88 10.94 15.64
CA HIS A 107 11.89 12.41 15.44
C HIS A 107 12.91 12.91 14.40
N ASN A 108 13.89 12.07 14.01
CA ASN A 108 14.92 12.42 13.05
C ASN A 108 14.67 11.83 11.65
N LEU A 109 13.52 11.20 11.42
CA LEU A 109 13.21 10.54 10.16
C LEU A 109 13.04 11.57 9.04
N GLU A 110 13.86 11.45 8.00
CA GLU A 110 13.94 12.34 6.82
C GLU A 110 13.31 11.66 5.60
N HIS A 111 13.50 10.35 5.45
CA HIS A 111 13.00 9.56 4.33
C HIS A 111 12.29 8.29 4.83
N ALA A 112 11.12 8.00 4.28
CA ALA A 112 10.38 6.81 4.66
C ALA A 112 9.65 6.14 3.50
N PHE A 113 9.56 4.81 3.59
CA PHE A 113 8.65 3.99 2.79
C PHE A 113 7.79 3.19 3.76
N PHE A 114 6.47 3.39 3.70
CA PHE A 114 5.51 2.64 4.49
C PHE A 114 4.37 2.12 3.64
N ALA A 115 3.75 1.06 4.12
CA ALA A 115 2.51 0.56 3.58
C ALA A 115 1.36 0.82 4.56
N VAL A 116 0.21 1.22 4.01
CA VAL A 116 -1.00 1.56 4.77
C VAL A 116 -2.15 0.80 4.11
N ASP A 117 -2.96 0.09 4.89
CA ASP A 117 -4.17 -0.52 4.35
C ASP A 117 -5.15 0.60 3.94
N ARG A 118 -5.60 0.62 2.68
CA ARG A 118 -6.64 1.55 2.23
C ARG A 118 -7.99 1.07 2.74
N THR A 119 -8.72 1.93 3.44
CA THR A 119 -10.00 1.61 4.09
C THR A 119 -11.10 2.61 3.71
N LEU A 120 -11.15 2.95 2.43
CA LEU A 120 -12.11 3.92 1.86
C LEU A 120 -12.01 5.31 2.51
N GLY A 121 -10.88 5.65 3.14
CA GLY A 121 -10.69 6.92 3.81
C GLY A 121 -11.39 7.02 5.16
N ASP A 122 -11.57 5.93 5.88
CA ASP A 122 -12.16 5.97 7.22
C ASP A 122 -11.29 6.73 8.25
N ALA A 123 -11.81 6.84 9.48
CA ALA A 123 -11.14 7.58 10.55
C ALA A 123 -9.79 6.97 10.95
N ASP A 124 -9.62 5.66 10.84
CA ASP A 124 -8.39 4.96 11.22
C ASP A 124 -7.29 5.24 10.19
N GLU A 125 -7.59 5.12 8.91
CA GLU A 125 -6.67 5.47 7.84
C GLU A 125 -6.29 6.96 7.89
N CYS A 126 -7.26 7.85 8.06
CA CYS A 126 -6.97 9.27 8.27
C CYS A 126 -6.06 9.50 9.49
N SER A 127 -6.22 8.71 10.56
CA SER A 127 -5.40 8.83 11.78
C SER A 127 -3.95 8.42 11.54
N VAL A 128 -3.71 7.44 10.66
CA VAL A 128 -2.34 7.10 10.22
C VAL A 128 -1.68 8.30 9.55
N TYR A 129 -2.36 8.95 8.61
CA TYR A 129 -1.82 10.13 7.92
C TYR A 129 -1.54 11.30 8.87
N ARG A 130 -2.45 11.55 9.82
CA ARG A 130 -2.25 12.56 10.88
C ARG A 130 -1.09 12.21 11.82
N ALA A 131 -0.85 10.94 12.09
CA ALA A 131 0.31 10.55 12.88
C ALA A 131 1.62 10.78 12.11
N LEU A 132 1.64 10.51 10.80
CA LEU A 132 2.79 10.80 9.94
C LEU A 132 3.10 12.31 9.86
N SER A 133 2.09 13.18 9.92
CA SER A 133 2.28 14.64 9.93
C SER A 133 3.03 15.14 11.16
N ARG A 134 3.12 14.33 12.22
CA ARG A 134 3.84 14.69 13.46
C ARG A 134 5.34 14.41 13.37
N LEU A 135 5.83 13.82 12.27
CA LEU A 135 7.26 13.58 12.05
C LEU A 135 7.95 14.88 11.62
N PRO A 136 8.74 15.54 12.49
CA PRO A 136 9.12 16.94 12.30
C PRO A 136 10.17 17.17 11.21
N ARG A 137 10.84 16.09 10.76
CA ARG A 137 11.91 16.15 9.75
C ARG A 137 11.61 15.35 8.50
N LEU A 138 10.41 14.79 8.38
CA LEU A 138 10.08 13.93 7.24
C LEU A 138 10.04 14.78 5.97
N GLU A 139 10.99 14.58 5.06
CA GLU A 139 11.13 15.35 3.81
C GLU A 139 10.55 14.57 2.63
N THR A 140 10.79 13.25 2.59
CA THR A 140 10.28 12.38 1.52
C THR A 140 9.55 11.18 2.10
N LEU A 141 8.33 10.96 1.62
CA LEU A 141 7.51 9.82 1.98
C LEU A 141 7.06 9.09 0.73
N HIS A 142 7.23 7.77 0.72
CA HIS A 142 6.55 6.88 -0.20
C HIS A 142 5.51 6.08 0.59
N LEU A 143 4.25 6.18 0.16
CA LEU A 143 3.14 5.40 0.68
C LEU A 143 2.70 4.37 -0.34
N GLU A 144 2.75 3.11 0.06
CA GLU A 144 2.10 2.03 -0.64
C GLU A 144 0.72 1.81 -0.03
N LEU A 145 -0.35 2.07 -0.79
CA LEU A 145 -1.72 1.83 -0.35
C LEU A 145 -2.09 0.39 -0.63
N ASP A 146 -2.18 -0.42 0.42
CA ASP A 146 -2.52 -1.84 0.33
C ASP A 146 -4.03 -2.01 0.14
N VAL A 147 -4.41 -2.48 -1.05
CA VAL A 147 -5.76 -2.90 -1.39
C VAL A 147 -5.91 -4.36 -0.97
N THR A 148 -6.59 -4.56 0.16
CA THR A 148 -6.81 -5.92 0.69
C THR A 148 -8.05 -6.57 0.08
N VAL A 149 -7.85 -7.74 -0.52
CA VAL A 149 -8.90 -8.68 -0.93
C VAL A 149 -8.90 -9.85 0.05
N GLN A 150 -10.06 -10.44 0.38
CA GLN A 150 -10.22 -11.51 1.37
C GLN A 150 -9.83 -11.10 2.80
N ARG A 151 -10.59 -10.16 3.37
CA ARG A 151 -10.40 -9.76 4.78
C ARG A 151 -10.87 -10.81 5.79
N ASN A 152 -11.67 -11.79 5.38
CA ASN A 152 -12.30 -12.71 6.32
C ASN A 152 -11.29 -13.74 6.84
N GLU A 153 -10.95 -13.64 8.12
CA GLU A 153 -9.95 -14.47 8.81
C GLU A 153 -10.29 -15.97 8.75
N HIS A 154 -11.59 -16.29 8.69
CA HIS A 154 -12.09 -17.67 8.67
C HIS A 154 -11.70 -18.47 7.42
N PHE A 155 -11.42 -17.81 6.28
CA PHE A 155 -10.98 -18.52 5.07
C PHE A 155 -9.56 -19.07 5.21
N TRP A 156 -8.72 -18.38 5.98
CA TRP A 156 -7.33 -18.78 6.22
C TRP A 156 -7.22 -19.93 7.23
N GLU A 157 -8.14 -20.00 8.19
CA GLU A 157 -8.21 -21.09 9.18
C GLU A 157 -8.63 -22.43 8.55
N GLN A 158 -9.37 -22.39 7.44
CA GLN A 158 -9.91 -23.59 6.78
C GLN A 158 -9.09 -24.07 5.57
N GLY A 159 -7.99 -23.39 5.23
CA GLY A 159 -7.16 -23.73 4.07
C GLY A 159 -7.90 -23.62 2.73
N ILE A 160 -8.92 -22.75 2.67
CA ILE A 160 -9.77 -22.59 1.48
C ILE A 160 -9.13 -21.61 0.50
N GLU A 161 -9.35 -21.90 -0.79
CA GLU A 161 -8.85 -21.25 -2.00
C GLU A 161 -8.67 -19.73 -1.85
N VAL A 162 -7.44 -19.29 -2.12
CA VAL A 162 -7.20 -17.91 -2.56
C VAL A 162 -8.12 -17.67 -3.75
N TYR A 163 -8.98 -16.66 -3.69
CA TYR A 163 -9.64 -16.18 -4.90
C TYR A 163 -8.54 -15.70 -5.85
N ASP A 164 -8.15 -16.60 -6.74
CA ASP A 164 -7.23 -16.37 -7.83
C ASP A 164 -7.90 -15.51 -8.91
N ARG A 165 -9.24 -15.41 -8.87
CA ARG A 165 -10.06 -14.79 -9.90
C ARG A 165 -11.15 -13.89 -9.33
N PRO A 166 -11.41 -12.73 -9.96
CA PRO A 166 -12.45 -11.78 -9.56
C PRO A 166 -13.84 -12.37 -9.35
N ARG A 167 -14.27 -13.29 -10.23
CA ARG A 167 -15.60 -13.92 -10.14
C ARG A 167 -15.84 -14.72 -8.87
N ASN A 168 -14.77 -15.14 -8.18
CA ASN A 168 -14.87 -15.91 -6.95
C ASN A 168 -14.93 -14.99 -5.72
N ILE A 169 -14.61 -13.70 -5.87
CA ILE A 169 -14.67 -12.71 -4.79
C ILE A 169 -16.13 -12.28 -4.59
N PRO A 170 -16.66 -12.27 -3.35
CA PRO A 170 -17.98 -11.72 -3.09
C PRO A 170 -18.10 -10.29 -3.62
N GLN A 171 -19.23 -9.98 -4.27
CA GLN A 171 -19.45 -8.70 -4.96
C GLN A 171 -19.12 -7.47 -4.10
N ALA A 172 -19.52 -7.47 -2.83
CA ALA A 172 -19.25 -6.37 -1.91
C ALA A 172 -17.75 -6.22 -1.56
N GLU A 173 -16.99 -7.32 -1.52
CA GLU A 173 -15.53 -7.28 -1.34
C GLU A 173 -14.82 -6.80 -2.60
N LEU A 174 -15.27 -7.25 -3.78
CA LEU A 174 -14.74 -6.80 -5.05
C LEU A 174 -14.97 -5.29 -5.25
N SER A 175 -16.20 -4.82 -5.00
CA SER A 175 -16.55 -3.40 -5.10
C SER A 175 -15.72 -2.55 -4.13
N ARG A 176 -15.50 -3.05 -2.91
CA ARG A 176 -14.60 -2.39 -1.94
C ARG A 176 -13.16 -2.35 -2.44
N ALA A 177 -12.65 -3.45 -3.00
CA ALA A 177 -11.28 -3.51 -3.52
C ALA A 177 -11.07 -2.53 -4.68
N ILE A 178 -12.03 -2.45 -5.61
CA ILE A 178 -12.01 -1.49 -6.71
C ILE A 178 -12.05 -0.05 -6.17
N SER A 179 -12.94 0.24 -5.23
CA SER A 179 -13.05 1.56 -4.59
C SER A 179 -11.75 1.97 -3.88
N ASN A 180 -11.08 1.02 -3.22
CA ASN A 180 -9.81 1.24 -2.55
C ASN A 180 -8.64 1.41 -3.54
N ALA A 181 -8.67 0.72 -4.68
CA ALA A 181 -7.66 0.86 -5.72
C ALA A 181 -7.77 2.18 -6.49
N ALA A 182 -8.95 2.80 -6.55
CA ALA A 182 -9.19 4.05 -7.24
C ALA A 182 -8.50 5.23 -6.55
N VAL A 183 -7.31 5.58 -7.06
CA VAL A 183 -6.51 6.70 -6.59
C VAL A 183 -6.37 7.72 -7.72
N ASP A 184 -6.98 8.90 -7.55
CA ASP A 184 -6.84 10.02 -8.47
C ASP A 184 -6.00 11.16 -7.86
N ALA A 185 -5.77 12.21 -8.65
CA ALA A 185 -5.04 13.40 -8.24
C ALA A 185 -5.65 14.09 -7.01
N SER A 186 -6.97 14.04 -6.84
CA SER A 186 -7.69 14.68 -5.73
C SER A 186 -7.45 13.93 -4.43
N LEU A 187 -7.50 12.60 -4.43
CA LEU A 187 -7.14 11.79 -3.26
C LEU A 187 -5.66 11.95 -2.92
N ALA A 188 -4.77 11.91 -3.92
CA ALA A 188 -3.34 12.12 -3.70
C ALA A 188 -3.06 13.48 -3.02
N ARG A 189 -3.74 14.54 -3.50
CA ARG A 189 -3.71 15.88 -2.88
C ARG A 189 -4.22 15.85 -1.45
N ALA A 190 -5.34 15.18 -1.21
CA ALA A 190 -5.97 15.13 0.11
C ALA A 190 -5.05 14.43 1.13
N ILE A 191 -4.45 13.29 0.76
CA ILE A 191 -3.46 12.58 1.61
C ILE A 191 -2.26 13.49 1.87
N PHE A 192 -1.72 14.13 0.83
CA PHE A 192 -0.58 15.05 0.97
C PHE A 192 -0.87 16.20 1.94
N ASN A 193 -2.06 16.81 1.84
CA ASN A 193 -2.46 17.91 2.71
C ASN A 193 -2.66 17.49 4.17
N ILE A 194 -3.11 16.25 4.43
CA ILE A 194 -3.21 15.74 5.80
C ILE A 194 -1.82 15.51 6.41
N ILE A 195 -0.87 15.01 5.63
CA ILE A 195 0.49 14.70 6.12
C ILE A 195 1.35 15.96 6.21
N SER A 196 1.17 16.93 5.31
CA SER A 196 1.91 18.20 5.30
C SER A 196 0.97 19.40 5.41
N PRO A 197 0.26 19.55 6.55
CA PRO A 197 -0.56 20.72 6.76
C PRO A 197 0.35 21.97 6.78
N HIS A 198 -0.10 23.05 6.14
CA HIS A 198 0.59 24.34 6.15
C HIS A 198 2.05 24.31 5.65
N HIS A 199 2.39 23.41 4.73
CA HIS A 199 3.71 23.34 4.10
C HIS A 199 4.86 22.99 5.06
N GLN A 200 4.56 22.29 6.15
CA GLN A 200 5.59 21.92 7.13
C GLN A 200 6.14 20.52 6.87
N GLY A 201 7.47 20.41 6.88
CA GLY A 201 8.23 19.15 6.87
C GLY A 201 8.34 18.49 5.49
N LEU A 202 7.23 17.93 5.00
CA LEU A 202 7.24 17.04 3.83
C LEU A 202 7.36 17.82 2.53
N GLN A 203 8.41 17.52 1.77
CA GLN A 203 8.69 18.12 0.47
C GLN A 203 8.08 17.31 -0.67
N ARG A 204 8.11 15.97 -0.55
CA ARG A 204 7.66 15.04 -1.59
C ARG A 204 6.87 13.88 -0.99
N LEU A 205 5.70 13.63 -1.54
CA LEU A 205 4.95 12.39 -1.36
C LEU A 205 4.89 11.63 -2.68
N SER A 206 5.18 10.34 -2.64
CA SER A 206 4.87 9.40 -3.71
C SER A 206 3.85 8.40 -3.18
N ILE A 207 2.82 8.12 -3.98
CA ILE A 207 1.76 7.19 -3.66
C ILE A 207 1.75 6.10 -4.73
N GLY A 208 1.88 4.87 -4.28
CA GLY A 208 1.62 3.67 -5.06
C GLY A 208 0.49 2.86 -4.45
N THR A 209 0.09 1.81 -5.14
CA THR A 209 -0.96 0.89 -4.68
C THR A 209 -0.49 -0.54 -4.87
N SER A 210 -0.68 -1.37 -3.85
CA SER A 210 -0.35 -2.79 -3.89
C SER A 210 -1.59 -3.62 -3.66
N LEU A 211 -1.61 -4.83 -4.22
CA LEU A 211 -2.63 -5.81 -3.85
C LEU A 211 -2.11 -6.71 -2.73
N LYS A 212 -2.99 -6.91 -1.76
CA LYS A 212 -2.75 -7.73 -0.58
C LYS A 212 -3.85 -8.79 -0.50
N ASN A 213 -3.45 -10.06 -0.44
CA ASN A 213 -4.36 -11.18 -0.20
C ASN A 213 -4.37 -11.45 1.31
N GLY A 214 -5.45 -11.04 1.96
CA GLY A 214 -5.60 -11.11 3.42
C GLY A 214 -4.50 -10.34 4.17
N PRO A 215 -4.31 -10.61 5.47
CA PRO A 215 -3.29 -9.94 6.28
C PRO A 215 -1.87 -10.50 6.05
N TYR A 216 -1.75 -11.60 5.31
CA TYR A 216 -0.54 -12.44 5.28
C TYR A 216 0.23 -12.39 3.98
N SER A 217 -0.23 -11.73 2.91
CA SER A 217 0.52 -11.77 1.66
C SER A 217 0.34 -10.52 0.81
N ARG A 218 1.45 -9.82 0.57
CA ARG A 218 1.56 -8.88 -0.56
C ARG A 218 1.92 -9.68 -1.80
N ALA A 219 0.89 -10.29 -2.35
CA ALA A 219 0.99 -11.22 -3.45
C ALA A 219 0.62 -10.51 -4.76
N THR A 220 1.37 -10.82 -5.81
CA THR A 220 0.87 -10.63 -7.18
C THR A 220 -0.36 -11.52 -7.34
N VAL A 221 -1.56 -10.93 -7.26
CA VAL A 221 -2.77 -11.59 -7.76
C VAL A 221 -2.51 -12.00 -9.21
N THR A 222 -3.28 -12.96 -9.71
CA THR A 222 -3.23 -13.37 -11.12
C THR A 222 -3.12 -12.14 -12.02
N SER A 223 -2.31 -12.25 -13.07
CA SER A 223 -1.99 -11.13 -13.94
C SER A 223 -3.23 -10.40 -14.46
N GLY A 224 -4.36 -11.10 -14.64
CA GLY A 224 -5.64 -10.52 -15.06
C GLY A 224 -6.22 -9.52 -14.06
N PHE A 225 -6.40 -9.90 -12.79
CA PHE A 225 -7.01 -8.99 -11.81
C PHE A 225 -6.13 -7.77 -11.51
N PHE A 226 -4.81 -7.97 -11.41
CA PHE A 226 -3.90 -6.83 -11.23
C PHE A 226 -3.91 -5.91 -12.46
N ARG A 227 -4.02 -6.45 -13.68
CA ARG A 227 -4.16 -5.62 -14.90
C ARG A 227 -5.44 -4.79 -14.88
N LEU A 228 -6.57 -5.37 -14.49
CA LEU A 228 -7.84 -4.63 -14.38
C LEU A 228 -7.75 -3.52 -13.34
N LEU A 229 -7.23 -3.84 -12.15
CA LEU A 229 -7.09 -2.85 -11.09
C LEU A 229 -6.07 -1.77 -11.41
N ARG A 230 -5.01 -2.08 -12.18
CA ARG A 230 -3.93 -1.14 -12.53
C ARG A 230 -4.42 0.17 -13.14
N TRP A 231 -5.53 0.13 -13.89
CA TRP A 231 -6.13 1.35 -14.45
C TRP A 231 -6.61 2.35 -13.37
N PHE A 232 -7.10 1.82 -12.25
CA PHE A 232 -7.57 2.59 -11.09
C PHE A 232 -6.44 2.89 -10.10
N ALA A 233 -5.51 1.94 -9.98
CA ALA A 233 -4.30 1.94 -9.16
C ALA A 233 -3.20 2.84 -9.74
N ARG A 234 -3.53 4.12 -9.96
CA ARG A 234 -2.59 5.10 -10.51
C ARG A 234 -1.57 5.52 -9.47
N GLU A 235 -0.33 5.67 -9.92
CA GLU A 235 0.73 6.24 -9.09
C GLU A 235 0.70 7.76 -9.17
N TRP A 236 0.94 8.40 -8.03
CA TRP A 236 0.94 9.85 -7.93
C TRP A 236 2.17 10.35 -7.20
N SER A 237 2.63 11.52 -7.59
CA SER A 237 3.64 12.29 -6.87
C SER A 237 3.11 13.68 -6.57
N CYS A 238 3.30 14.13 -5.33
CA CYS A 238 2.94 15.46 -4.86
C CYS A 238 4.21 16.15 -4.35
N GLU A 239 4.46 17.37 -4.83
CA GLU A 239 5.61 18.17 -4.43
C GLU A 239 5.20 19.63 -4.19
N TRP A 240 5.83 20.27 -3.20
CA TRP A 240 5.71 21.71 -3.04
C TRP A 240 6.51 22.45 -4.11
N LYS A 241 5.86 23.39 -4.80
CA LYS A 241 6.51 24.35 -5.69
C LYS A 241 6.29 25.78 -5.22
N CYS A 242 7.37 26.56 -5.20
CA CYS A 242 7.29 28.01 -5.12
C CYS A 242 6.68 28.53 -6.43
N SER A 243 5.50 29.15 -6.35
CA SER A 243 4.93 29.84 -7.49
C SER A 243 5.67 31.17 -7.74
N SER A 244 5.51 31.72 -8.94
CA SER A 244 5.96 33.09 -9.25
C SER A 244 5.24 34.16 -8.43
N SER A 245 4.09 33.85 -7.81
CA SER A 245 3.35 34.73 -6.91
C SER A 245 3.84 34.66 -5.45
N GLY A 246 4.78 33.77 -5.13
CA GLY A 246 5.31 33.58 -3.77
C GLY A 246 4.45 32.69 -2.87
N GLU A 247 3.27 32.25 -3.33
CA GLU A 247 2.44 31.30 -2.60
C GLU A 247 2.86 29.85 -2.92
N PRO A 248 3.12 29.01 -1.90
CA PRO A 248 3.45 27.61 -2.12
C PRO A 248 2.25 26.85 -2.72
N THR A 249 2.47 26.18 -3.85
CA THR A 249 1.45 25.37 -4.55
C THR A 249 1.87 23.91 -4.57
N VAL A 250 0.90 22.98 -4.48
CA VAL A 250 1.16 21.55 -4.67
C VAL A 250 1.11 21.24 -6.16
N GLU A 251 2.25 20.86 -6.71
CA GLU A 251 2.30 20.20 -8.01
C GLU A 251 1.99 18.72 -7.84
N ILE A 252 1.08 18.21 -8.66
CA ILE A 252 0.68 16.81 -8.66
C ILE A 252 0.96 16.25 -10.05
N ARG A 253 1.64 15.11 -10.10
CA ARG A 253 1.97 14.42 -11.35
C ARG A 253 1.63 12.95 -11.23
N GLU A 254 0.98 12.43 -12.26
CA GLU A 254 0.77 11.00 -12.42
C GLU A 254 2.11 10.32 -12.76
N GLY A 255 2.43 9.26 -12.05
CA GLY A 255 3.57 8.37 -12.34
C GLY A 255 3.16 7.29 -13.34
N MET A 256 4.15 6.73 -14.05
CA MET A 256 3.94 5.61 -14.99
C MET A 256 2.81 5.81 -16.03
N SER A 257 2.65 7.03 -16.56
CA SER A 257 1.56 7.37 -17.49
C SER A 257 1.49 6.45 -18.72
N ASN A 258 2.64 5.90 -19.16
CA ASN A 258 2.72 4.92 -20.25
C ASN A 258 2.02 3.59 -19.91
N LEU A 259 2.11 3.15 -18.66
CA LEU A 259 1.46 1.93 -18.18
C LEU A 259 -0.03 2.16 -17.92
N THR A 260 -0.40 3.38 -17.50
CA THR A 260 -1.81 3.80 -17.46
C THR A 260 -2.40 3.75 -18.86
N GLU A 261 -1.76 4.37 -19.86
CA GLU A 261 -2.22 4.39 -21.25
C GLU A 261 -2.42 2.99 -21.82
N GLN A 262 -1.45 2.08 -21.63
CA GLN A 262 -1.58 0.66 -22.02
C GLN A 262 -2.76 -0.04 -21.32
N SER A 263 -3.01 0.27 -20.05
CA SER A 263 -4.14 -0.30 -19.31
C SER A 263 -5.48 0.26 -19.85
N GLY A 264 -5.52 1.51 -20.28
CA GLY A 264 -6.68 2.14 -20.90
C GLY A 264 -6.99 1.59 -22.29
N GLU A 265 -5.95 1.33 -23.09
CA GLU A 265 -6.07 0.62 -24.37
C GLU A 265 -6.64 -0.78 -24.16
N TYR A 266 -6.15 -1.51 -23.15
CA TYR A 266 -6.70 -2.81 -22.77
C TYR A 266 -8.20 -2.72 -22.43
N TRP A 267 -8.63 -1.73 -21.65
CA TRP A 267 -10.06 -1.51 -21.37
C TRP A 267 -10.87 -1.23 -22.65
N ALA A 268 -10.32 -0.44 -23.57
CA ALA A 268 -10.99 -0.09 -24.82
C ALA A 268 -11.14 -1.28 -25.78
N THR A 269 -10.14 -2.18 -25.86
CA THR A 269 -10.25 -3.40 -26.66
C THR A 269 -11.22 -4.38 -26.01
N LEU A 270 -11.10 -4.55 -24.69
CA LEU A 270 -11.86 -5.52 -23.93
C LEU A 270 -13.37 -5.25 -23.96
N ASP A 271 -13.81 -3.99 -23.87
CA ASP A 271 -15.24 -3.62 -24.00
C ASP A 271 -15.81 -3.99 -25.39
N VAL A 272 -15.01 -3.84 -26.44
CA VAL A 272 -15.38 -4.17 -27.82
C VAL A 272 -15.45 -5.69 -28.05
N ASP A 273 -14.48 -6.44 -27.52
CA ASP A 273 -14.39 -7.89 -27.73
C ASP A 273 -15.50 -8.63 -26.98
N ILE A 274 -15.87 -8.19 -25.76
CA ILE A 274 -17.07 -8.68 -25.06
C ILE A 274 -18.32 -8.41 -25.90
N ALA A 275 -18.49 -7.18 -26.40
CA ALA A 275 -19.70 -6.78 -27.12
C ALA A 275 -19.90 -7.58 -28.42
N ARG A 276 -18.81 -8.10 -29.00
CA ARG A 276 -18.83 -8.92 -30.22
C ARG A 276 -18.95 -10.42 -29.93
N GLY A 277 -18.66 -10.86 -28.71
CA GLY A 277 -18.56 -12.28 -28.38
C GLY A 277 -17.33 -12.96 -29.00
N ASP A 278 -16.37 -12.17 -29.50
CA ASP A 278 -15.16 -12.60 -30.22
C ASP A 278 -14.01 -12.87 -29.23
N VAL A 279 -14.30 -13.54 -28.12
CA VAL A 279 -13.32 -13.79 -27.06
C VAL A 279 -12.63 -15.13 -27.33
N GLU A 280 -11.39 -15.13 -27.83
CA GLU A 280 -10.61 -16.33 -28.15
C GLU A 280 -9.50 -16.62 -27.11
N GLY A 281 -9.10 -17.90 -26.96
CA GLY A 281 -7.96 -18.28 -26.12
C GLY A 281 -8.11 -17.98 -24.62
N ASN A 282 -7.07 -17.41 -23.99
CA ASN A 282 -7.04 -17.09 -22.56
C ASN A 282 -8.11 -16.06 -22.14
N GLU A 283 -8.55 -15.20 -23.06
CA GLU A 283 -9.53 -14.15 -22.78
C GLU A 283 -10.92 -14.75 -22.50
N ARG A 284 -11.23 -15.92 -23.09
CA ARG A 284 -12.50 -16.64 -22.85
C ARG A 284 -12.65 -17.09 -21.39
N ASP A 285 -11.53 -17.39 -20.73
CA ASP A 285 -11.48 -17.76 -19.32
C ASP A 285 -11.52 -16.54 -18.38
N GLU A 286 -11.22 -15.34 -18.90
CA GLU A 286 -11.24 -14.05 -18.18
C GLU A 286 -12.60 -13.32 -18.32
N ALA A 287 -13.41 -13.63 -19.33
CA ALA A 287 -14.71 -12.98 -19.54
C ALA A 287 -15.66 -13.01 -18.32
N PRO A 288 -15.78 -14.10 -17.55
CA PRO A 288 -16.60 -14.10 -16.32
C PRO A 288 -15.99 -13.25 -15.19
N ASP A 289 -14.66 -13.16 -15.12
CA ASP A 289 -13.95 -12.32 -14.15
C ASP A 289 -14.20 -10.84 -14.41
N LEU A 290 -14.23 -10.51 -15.70
CA LEU A 290 -14.53 -9.19 -16.17
C LEU A 290 -16.00 -8.81 -15.97
N ALA A 291 -16.95 -9.72 -16.20
CA ALA A 291 -18.35 -9.46 -15.91
C ALA A 291 -18.56 -9.10 -14.42
N ALA A 292 -17.96 -9.88 -13.52
CA ALA A 292 -17.98 -9.56 -12.09
C ALA A 292 -17.36 -8.18 -11.78
N PHE A 293 -16.27 -7.83 -12.47
CA PHE A 293 -15.66 -6.51 -12.33
C PHE A 293 -16.58 -5.38 -12.82
N VAL A 294 -17.21 -5.53 -13.99
CA VAL A 294 -18.13 -4.54 -14.56
C VAL A 294 -19.32 -4.32 -13.64
N ASP A 295 -19.89 -5.41 -13.10
CA ASP A 295 -20.98 -5.33 -12.13
C ASP A 295 -20.54 -4.60 -10.86
N ALA A 296 -19.33 -4.88 -10.37
CA ALA A 296 -18.78 -4.24 -9.17
C ALA A 296 -18.46 -2.76 -9.41
N PHE A 297 -17.97 -2.42 -10.60
CA PHE A 297 -17.78 -1.04 -11.01
C PHE A 297 -19.12 -0.28 -11.04
N ALA A 298 -20.14 -0.86 -11.67
CA ALA A 298 -21.45 -0.24 -11.84
C ALA A 298 -22.18 0.01 -10.50
N ASP A 299 -21.87 -0.78 -9.47
CA ASP A 299 -22.36 -0.58 -8.10
C ASP A 299 -21.77 0.68 -7.44
N ILE A 300 -20.55 1.09 -7.84
CA ILE A 300 -19.82 2.23 -7.26
C ILE A 300 -20.04 3.50 -8.08
N TRP A 301 -19.86 3.40 -9.40
CA TRP A 301 -19.94 4.52 -10.33
C TRP A 301 -20.96 4.21 -11.45
N PRO A 302 -22.04 5.01 -11.57
CA PRO A 302 -23.01 4.83 -12.63
C PRO A 302 -22.36 4.97 -14.00
N ARG A 303 -22.63 4.02 -14.90
CA ARG A 303 -22.14 4.04 -16.29
C ARG A 303 -22.99 5.00 -17.12
N THR A 304 -22.48 6.19 -17.41
CA THR A 304 -23.19 7.23 -18.15
C THR A 304 -22.70 7.41 -19.59
N THR A 305 -21.52 6.89 -19.93
CA THR A 305 -20.94 6.98 -21.27
C THR A 305 -20.49 5.61 -21.79
N SER A 306 -20.12 5.58 -23.08
CA SER A 306 -19.50 4.41 -23.70
C SER A 306 -18.10 4.12 -23.16
N ARG A 307 -17.40 5.12 -22.62
CA ARG A 307 -16.11 4.97 -21.93
C ARG A 307 -16.30 4.97 -20.43
N TRP A 308 -17.19 4.11 -19.96
CA TRP A 308 -17.59 4.04 -18.56
C TRP A 308 -16.39 3.81 -17.61
N TRP A 309 -15.33 3.13 -18.06
CA TRP A 309 -14.11 2.93 -17.27
C TRP A 309 -13.30 4.21 -17.07
N GLU A 310 -13.64 5.33 -17.70
CA GLU A 310 -13.08 6.66 -17.41
C GLU A 310 -13.88 7.41 -16.33
N GLU A 311 -15.07 6.92 -15.94
CA GLU A 311 -16.02 7.63 -15.07
C GLU A 311 -15.86 7.34 -13.58
N TRP A 312 -14.70 6.80 -13.20
CA TRP A 312 -14.38 6.58 -11.79
C TRP A 312 -13.80 7.85 -11.17
N ARG A 313 -13.90 7.89 -9.85
CA ARG A 313 -13.24 8.89 -9.01
C ARG A 313 -12.95 8.26 -7.67
N SER A 314 -11.83 8.65 -7.07
CA SER A 314 -11.51 8.22 -5.72
C SER A 314 -12.61 8.63 -4.73
N LEU A 315 -12.78 7.83 -3.67
CA LEU A 315 -13.63 8.22 -2.56
C LEU A 315 -12.91 9.21 -1.64
N PRO A 316 -13.63 10.22 -1.11
CA PRO A 316 -13.02 11.24 -0.26
C PRO A 316 -12.52 10.66 1.06
N LEU A 317 -11.51 11.30 1.64
CA LEU A 317 -11.04 10.99 2.99
C LEU A 317 -12.01 11.55 4.04
N CYS A 318 -12.18 10.80 5.13
CA CYS A 318 -12.96 11.17 6.29
C CYS A 318 -14.39 11.66 5.97
N PRO A 319 -15.21 10.86 5.24
CA PRO A 319 -16.51 11.30 4.74
C PRO A 319 -17.48 11.76 5.84
N ASP A 320 -17.41 11.18 7.04
CA ASP A 320 -18.33 11.47 8.14
C ASP A 320 -18.02 12.77 8.91
N GLN A 321 -16.89 13.45 8.65
CA GLN A 321 -16.52 14.68 9.36
C GLN A 321 -17.11 15.95 8.73
N THR A 322 -17.66 15.88 7.52
CA THR A 322 -18.24 17.04 6.80
C THR A 322 -19.68 17.38 7.21
N GLN A 323 -20.34 16.57 8.06
CA GLN A 323 -21.72 16.83 8.51
C GLN A 323 -21.82 17.65 9.82
N THR A 324 -20.72 17.97 10.48
CA THR A 324 -20.73 18.66 11.80
C THR A 324 -20.46 20.17 11.77
N GLU A 325 -20.19 20.78 10.62
CA GLU A 325 -19.94 22.24 10.52
C GLU A 325 -21.14 23.04 9.95
N GLY A 326 -22.36 22.54 10.13
CA GLY A 326 -23.59 23.23 9.76
C GLY A 326 -24.61 23.23 10.89
N ASN A 327 -24.41 24.07 11.90
CA ASN A 327 -25.45 24.50 12.85
C ASN A 327 -25.31 25.99 13.13
#